data_AF-A0A3M6QPM7-F1
#
_entry.id   AF-A0A3M6QPM7-F1
#
_cell.length_a   1.000
_cell.length_b   1.000
_cell.length_c   1.000
_cell.angle_alpha   90.00
_cell.angle_beta   90.00
_cell.angle_gamma   90.00
#
_symmetry.space_group_name_H-M   'P 1'
#
loop_
_entity.id
_entity.type
_entity.pdbx_description
1 polymer ?
#
loop_
_entity_poly.entity_id
_entity_poly.type
_entity_poly.pdbx_seq_one_letter_code
_entity_poly.pdbx_strand_id
1 'polypeptide(L)'
;MLPTSSKTFTVALCISLASAILTTGCAPMIIGGAVVAGSVAVDRRTAGAQVDDQAIEIKVRTALNEHIAEGSHVNINSYNRQVLLTGEVATEADRQKAAEQTRQVENVRNVYNELQVMPSTGYSQRSSDTYITGKVRTRIINTENLPSKSLKITTERGVVYLQGLVTPREAELATEVARTTDGVARVVRLFEYISETELAQSQADREARTPTEPIAP
;
A
#
# COMPACT_ATOMS: atom_id res chain seq x y z
N MET A 1 -28.92 62.14 -27.89
CA MET A 1 -29.99 61.28 -27.35
C MET A 1 -29.50 59.83 -27.38
N LEU A 2 -29.23 59.24 -26.21
CA LEU A 2 -29.18 57.78 -26.02
C LEU A 2 -30.62 57.23 -26.19
N PRO A 3 -30.87 55.96 -26.62
CA PRO A 3 -30.50 54.80 -25.78
C PRO A 3 -30.27 53.43 -26.48
N THR A 4 -29.63 52.50 -25.73
CA THR A 4 -29.90 51.04 -25.59
C THR A 4 -29.95 50.16 -26.86
N SER A 5 -29.40 48.94 -26.99
CA SER A 5 -29.23 47.82 -26.06
C SER A 5 -28.50 46.70 -26.82
N SER A 6 -27.58 45.98 -26.15
CA SER A 6 -27.57 44.50 -26.05
C SER A 6 -26.19 44.03 -25.61
N LYS A 7 -25.98 43.97 -24.29
CA LYS A 7 -24.89 43.22 -23.67
C LYS A 7 -25.50 42.06 -22.91
N THR A 8 -26.03 41.09 -23.65
CA THR A 8 -26.61 39.86 -23.07
C THR A 8 -26.34 38.66 -23.97
N PHE A 9 -25.10 38.48 -24.42
CA PHE A 9 -24.74 37.26 -25.16
C PHE A 9 -23.41 36.62 -24.77
N THR A 10 -22.64 37.23 -23.86
CA THR A 10 -21.29 36.72 -23.51
C THR A 10 -21.22 36.06 -22.12
N VAL A 11 -22.36 35.79 -21.47
CA VAL A 11 -22.39 35.10 -20.15
C VAL A 11 -22.96 33.68 -20.24
N ALA A 12 -23.55 33.29 -21.38
CA ALA A 12 -24.22 32.00 -21.54
C ALA A 12 -23.30 30.85 -22.03
N LEU A 13 -21.97 31.05 -22.11
CA LEU A 13 -21.03 30.00 -22.56
C LEU A 13 -20.14 29.43 -21.43
N CYS A 14 -20.19 29.98 -20.22
CA CYS A 14 -19.36 29.51 -19.10
C CYS A 14 -20.11 28.74 -18.00
N ILE A 15 -21.43 28.53 -18.13
CA ILE A 15 -22.24 27.86 -17.09
C ILE A 15 -22.67 26.43 -17.48
N SER A 16 -22.34 25.95 -18.68
CA SER A 16 -22.60 24.56 -19.08
C SER A 16 -21.42 23.61 -18.86
N LEU A 17 -20.26 24.09 -18.37
CA LEU A 17 -19.08 23.25 -18.10
C LEU A 17 -18.86 22.98 -16.60
N ALA A 18 -19.86 23.21 -15.76
CA ALA A 18 -19.79 23.01 -14.30
C ALA A 18 -20.56 21.78 -13.77
N SER A 19 -21.17 20.96 -14.64
CA SER A 19 -21.95 19.77 -14.21
C SER A 19 -21.34 18.41 -14.57
N ALA A 20 -20.06 18.34 -14.94
CA ALA A 20 -19.41 17.07 -15.34
C ALA A 20 -18.29 16.57 -14.41
N ILE A 21 -18.19 17.08 -13.17
CA ILE A 21 -17.08 16.70 -12.25
C ILE A 21 -17.55 15.80 -11.07
N LEU A 22 -18.82 15.38 -11.01
CA LEU A 22 -19.30 14.54 -9.90
C LEU A 22 -19.19 13.02 -10.12
N THR A 23 -18.47 12.54 -11.12
CA THR A 23 -18.25 11.08 -11.29
C THR A 23 -16.80 10.72 -11.60
N THR A 24 -15.92 10.90 -10.62
CA THR A 24 -14.77 10.00 -10.46
C THR A 24 -14.69 9.50 -9.02
N GLY A 25 -15.79 8.86 -8.58
CA GLY A 25 -15.71 7.93 -7.47
C GLY A 25 -14.82 6.76 -7.85
N CYS A 26 -13.73 6.57 -7.12
CA CYS A 26 -12.83 5.42 -7.24
C CYS A 26 -13.50 4.16 -6.67
N ALA A 27 -14.45 3.59 -7.41
CA ALA A 27 -14.83 2.19 -7.29
C ALA A 27 -15.59 1.81 -8.56
N PRO A 28 -15.16 0.80 -9.34
CA PRO A 28 -16.07 0.19 -10.29
C PRO A 28 -17.19 -0.48 -9.48
N MET A 29 -18.34 0.18 -9.41
CA MET A 29 -19.58 -0.44 -8.96
C MET A 29 -19.96 -1.46 -10.04
N ILE A 30 -19.65 -2.74 -9.78
CA ILE A 30 -20.06 -3.86 -10.63
C ILE A 30 -21.56 -4.06 -10.38
N ILE A 31 -22.37 -3.43 -11.23
CA ILE A 31 -23.81 -3.66 -11.32
C ILE A 31 -24.00 -4.86 -12.27
N GLY A 32 -24.41 -6.01 -11.74
CA GLY A 32 -25.03 -7.08 -12.52
C GLY A 32 -24.12 -8.18 -13.08
N GLY A 33 -24.13 -9.35 -12.42
CA GLY A 33 -24.55 -10.60 -13.07
C GLY A 33 -23.60 -11.36 -14.01
N ALA A 34 -22.33 -10.99 -14.19
CA ALA A 34 -21.37 -11.86 -14.87
C ALA A 34 -20.08 -11.98 -14.04
N VAL A 35 -19.92 -13.12 -13.34
CA VAL A 35 -18.64 -13.53 -12.78
C VAL A 35 -17.75 -13.86 -13.96
N VAL A 36 -17.03 -12.87 -14.49
CA VAL A 36 -15.88 -13.14 -15.35
C VAL A 36 -14.91 -13.92 -14.45
N ALA A 37 -14.75 -15.21 -14.74
CA ALA A 37 -13.81 -16.12 -14.06
C ALA A 37 -12.33 -15.77 -14.37
N GLY A 38 -12.00 -14.48 -14.36
CA GLY A 38 -10.65 -13.99 -14.20
C GLY A 38 -10.49 -13.69 -12.72
N SER A 39 -9.56 -14.35 -12.05
CA SER A 39 -9.19 -14.07 -10.68
C SER A 39 -8.80 -12.60 -10.54
N VAL A 40 -9.76 -11.74 -10.23
CA VAL A 40 -9.47 -10.41 -9.70
C VAL A 40 -8.72 -10.70 -8.40
N ALA A 41 -7.41 -10.54 -8.44
CA ALA A 41 -6.55 -10.72 -7.28
C ALA A 41 -6.96 -9.68 -6.24
N VAL A 42 -7.97 -10.01 -5.44
CA VAL A 42 -8.41 -9.25 -4.29
C VAL A 42 -7.32 -9.37 -3.24
N ASP A 43 -7.13 -8.28 -2.49
CA ASP A 43 -6.22 -8.32 -1.35
C ASP A 43 -6.70 -9.40 -0.37
N ARG A 44 -5.77 -10.30 -0.01
CA ARG A 44 -6.03 -11.43 0.89
C ARG A 44 -6.22 -11.00 2.35
N ARG A 45 -5.84 -9.76 2.71
CA ARG A 45 -6.19 -9.16 4.01
C ARG A 45 -7.67 -8.80 4.06
N THR A 46 -8.28 -8.96 5.23
CA THR A 46 -9.67 -8.52 5.44
C THR A 46 -9.75 -6.99 5.36
N ALA A 47 -10.93 -6.43 5.08
CA ALA A 47 -11.12 -4.99 5.11
C ALA A 47 -10.75 -4.40 6.48
N GLY A 48 -11.10 -5.10 7.57
CA GLY A 48 -10.69 -4.74 8.94
C GLY A 48 -9.17 -4.71 9.11
N ALA A 49 -8.45 -5.71 8.62
CA ALA A 49 -6.98 -5.73 8.70
C ALA A 49 -6.32 -4.60 7.91
N GLN A 50 -6.90 -4.17 6.78
CA GLN A 50 -6.40 -3.02 6.03
C GLN A 50 -6.61 -1.70 6.77
N VAL A 51 -7.78 -1.53 7.40
CA VAL A 51 -8.08 -0.38 8.26
C VAL A 51 -7.15 -0.36 9.47
N ASP A 52 -6.94 -1.51 10.11
CA ASP A 52 -6.00 -1.66 11.22
C ASP A 52 -4.58 -1.28 10.80
N ASP A 53 -4.11 -1.74 9.62
CA ASP A 53 -2.79 -1.41 9.10
C ASP A 53 -2.59 0.11 8.95
N GLN A 54 -3.59 0.81 8.41
CA GLN A 54 -3.55 2.27 8.27
C GLN A 54 -3.56 2.97 9.63
N ALA A 55 -4.41 2.52 10.55
CA ALA A 55 -4.47 3.06 11.90
C ALA A 55 -3.15 2.85 12.66
N ILE A 56 -2.53 1.67 12.52
CA ILE A 56 -1.21 1.35 13.07
C ILE A 56 -0.16 2.32 12.50
N GLU A 57 -0.10 2.51 11.18
CA GLU A 57 0.89 3.41 10.57
C GLU A 57 0.77 4.85 11.11
N ILE A 58 -0.46 5.35 11.30
CA ILE A 58 -0.72 6.67 11.87
C ILE A 58 -0.28 6.73 13.35
N LYS A 59 -0.73 5.77 14.17
CA LYS A 59 -0.40 5.72 15.60
C LYS A 59 1.11 5.58 15.84
N VAL A 60 1.78 4.71 15.09
CA VAL A 60 3.24 4.55 15.14
C VAL A 60 3.92 5.85 14.76
N ARG A 61 3.47 6.53 13.69
CA ARG A 61 4.06 7.82 13.30
C ARG A 61 3.96 8.86 14.41
N THR A 62 2.80 8.96 15.07
CA THR A 62 2.63 9.84 16.23
C THR A 62 3.59 9.46 17.37
N ALA A 63 3.64 8.19 17.75
CA ALA A 63 4.51 7.72 18.83
C ALA A 63 6.00 7.99 18.54
N LEU A 64 6.45 7.80 17.29
CA LEU A 64 7.84 8.07 16.93
C LEU A 64 8.18 9.56 16.91
N ASN A 65 7.27 10.43 16.46
CA ASN A 65 7.50 11.87 16.44
C ASN A 65 7.71 12.45 17.86
N GLU A 66 7.15 11.83 18.89
CA GLU A 66 7.29 12.25 20.28
C GLU A 66 8.60 11.77 20.94
N HIS A 67 9.20 10.70 20.43
CA HIS A 67 10.26 9.96 21.13
C HIS A 67 11.57 9.81 20.36
N ILE A 68 11.60 10.15 19.07
CA ILE A 68 12.77 10.00 18.21
C ILE A 68 13.27 11.38 17.79
N ALA A 69 14.60 11.52 17.72
CA ALA A 69 15.26 12.78 17.39
C ALA A 69 14.77 13.37 16.05
N GLU A 70 14.55 14.69 16.04
CA GLU A 70 14.27 15.46 14.84
C GLU A 70 15.37 15.25 13.78
N GLY A 71 14.97 15.13 12.51
CA GLY A 71 15.88 14.86 11.39
C GLY A 71 16.08 13.38 11.05
N SER A 72 15.57 12.45 11.88
CA SER A 72 15.48 11.04 11.53
C SER A 72 14.54 10.82 10.34
N HIS A 73 14.91 9.90 9.45
CA HIS A 73 14.05 9.50 8.33
C HIS A 73 13.50 8.11 8.60
N VAL A 74 12.26 8.01 9.06
CA VAL A 74 11.64 6.72 9.37
C VAL A 74 10.42 6.49 8.46
N ASN A 75 10.52 5.49 7.61
CA ASN A 75 9.42 4.95 6.83
C ASN A 75 8.75 3.84 7.64
N ILE A 76 7.41 3.91 7.72
CA ILE A 76 6.58 3.01 8.52
C ILE A 76 5.61 2.33 7.55
N ASN A 77 5.68 1.01 7.48
CA ASN A 77 4.78 0.21 6.65
C ASN A 77 4.18 -0.93 7.45
N SER A 78 2.86 -0.95 7.60
CA SER A 78 2.13 -2.08 8.19
C SER A 78 1.53 -2.96 7.10
N TYR A 79 1.62 -4.27 7.28
CA TYR A 79 0.90 -5.25 6.49
C TYR A 79 0.44 -6.41 7.38
N ASN A 80 -0.87 -6.64 7.45
CA ASN A 80 -1.48 -7.65 8.32
C ASN A 80 -1.03 -7.51 9.79
N ARG A 81 -0.97 -6.25 10.25
CA ARG A 81 -0.51 -5.81 11.57
C ARG A 81 0.97 -6.11 11.89
N GLN A 82 1.75 -6.45 10.88
CA GLN A 82 3.21 -6.58 10.99
C GLN A 82 3.85 -5.30 10.48
N VAL A 83 4.55 -4.59 11.37
CA VAL A 83 5.15 -3.29 11.07
C VAL A 83 6.59 -3.48 10.61
N LEU A 84 6.93 -2.87 9.49
CA LEU A 84 8.29 -2.67 9.00
C LEU A 84 8.68 -1.22 9.25
N LEU A 85 9.83 -1.03 9.92
CA LEU A 85 10.50 0.26 10.05
C LEU A 85 11.76 0.25 9.17
N THR A 86 11.86 1.20 8.24
CA THR A 86 13.04 1.40 7.38
C THR A 86 13.46 2.87 7.39
N GLY A 87 14.67 3.12 6.90
CA GLY A 87 15.27 4.45 6.81
C GLY A 87 16.45 4.60 7.78
N GLU A 88 16.64 5.81 8.30
CA GLU A 88 17.82 6.22 9.03
C GLU A 88 17.51 6.94 10.34
N VAL A 89 18.31 6.64 11.35
CA VAL A 89 18.32 7.32 12.65
C VAL A 89 19.75 7.68 13.06
N ALA A 90 19.89 8.67 13.94
CA ALA A 90 21.20 9.18 14.35
C ALA A 90 21.98 8.22 15.26
N THR A 91 21.28 7.46 16.11
CA THR A 91 21.91 6.59 17.12
C THR A 91 21.26 5.21 17.21
N GLU A 92 22.01 4.24 17.74
CA GLU A 92 21.44 2.91 18.06
C GLU A 92 20.36 3.00 19.15
N ALA A 93 20.47 3.99 20.06
CA ALA A 93 19.43 4.25 21.05
C ALA A 93 18.11 4.64 20.39
N ASP A 94 18.13 5.55 19.40
CA ASP A 94 16.95 5.92 18.63
C ASP A 94 16.38 4.72 17.86
N ARG A 95 17.26 3.91 17.26
CA ARG A 95 16.86 2.69 16.55
C ARG A 95 16.09 1.73 17.46
N GLN A 96 16.61 1.49 18.66
CA GLN A 96 15.96 0.61 19.64
C GLN A 96 14.68 1.23 20.19
N LYS A 97 14.69 2.53 20.47
CA LYS A 97 13.53 3.26 20.96
C LYS A 97 12.38 3.22 19.96
N ALA A 98 12.66 3.37 18.67
CA ALA A 98 11.65 3.31 17.63
C ALA A 98 10.95 1.95 17.60
N ALA A 99 11.70 0.85 17.72
CA ALA A 99 11.11 -0.48 17.80
C ALA A 99 10.30 -0.68 19.09
N GLU A 100 10.77 -0.18 20.23
CA GLU A 100 10.04 -0.24 21.50
C GLU A 100 8.70 0.49 21.42
N GLN A 101 8.70 1.74 20.97
CA GLN A 101 7.49 2.55 20.83
C GLN A 101 6.50 1.92 19.85
N THR A 102 7.00 1.37 18.74
CA THR A 102 6.16 0.68 17.75
C THR A 102 5.47 -0.55 18.35
N ARG A 103 6.15 -1.33 19.21
CA ARG A 103 5.55 -2.51 19.87
C ARG A 103 4.45 -2.16 20.87
N GLN A 104 4.46 -0.95 21.42
CA GLN A 104 3.45 -0.48 22.38
C GLN A 104 2.16 -0.02 21.69
N VAL A 105 2.19 0.19 20.37
CA VAL A 105 1.01 0.56 19.62
C VAL A 105 0.02 -0.61 19.55
N GLU A 106 -1.23 -0.32 19.88
CA GLU A 106 -2.34 -1.27 19.84
C GLU A 106 -2.43 -1.99 18.49
N ASN A 107 -2.77 -3.29 18.54
CA ASN A 107 -2.91 -4.19 17.39
C ASN A 107 -1.62 -4.54 16.64
N VAL A 108 -0.47 -3.97 16.97
CA VAL A 108 0.82 -4.41 16.39
C VAL A 108 1.12 -5.86 16.80
N ARG A 109 1.26 -6.75 15.83
CA ARG A 109 1.60 -8.18 16.06
C ARG A 109 3.10 -8.43 16.09
N ASN A 110 3.83 -7.75 15.20
CA ASN A 110 5.26 -7.91 15.05
C ASN A 110 5.92 -6.62 14.54
N VAL A 111 7.19 -6.43 14.86
CA VAL A 111 7.99 -5.28 14.42
C VAL A 111 9.31 -5.75 13.81
N TYR A 112 9.46 -5.51 12.51
CA TYR A 112 10.71 -5.67 11.77
C TYR A 112 11.45 -4.34 11.76
N ASN A 113 12.55 -4.25 12.51
CA ASN A 113 13.35 -3.04 12.61
C ASN A 113 14.58 -3.09 11.69
N GLU A 114 14.44 -2.50 10.51
CA GLU A 114 15.49 -2.41 9.49
C GLU A 114 16.07 -0.99 9.39
N LEU A 115 15.81 -0.14 10.39
CA LEU A 115 16.44 1.17 10.51
C LEU A 115 17.97 1.04 10.57
N GLN A 116 18.66 1.97 9.92
CA GLN A 116 20.12 2.05 9.90
C GLN A 116 20.59 3.24 10.72
N VAL A 117 21.67 3.06 11.48
CA VAL A 117 22.30 4.15 12.24
C VAL A 117 23.30 4.85 11.33
N MET A 118 22.83 5.88 10.62
CA MET A 118 23.63 6.62 9.65
C MET A 118 22.93 7.94 9.25
N PRO A 119 23.61 8.84 8.51
CA PRO A 119 22.97 10.04 8.00
C PRO A 119 21.81 9.74 7.05
N SER A 120 20.72 10.49 7.18
CA SER A 120 19.52 10.40 6.35
C SER A 120 19.85 10.53 4.86
N THR A 121 19.17 9.74 4.03
CA THR A 121 19.34 9.77 2.58
C THR A 121 18.97 11.12 1.98
N GLY A 122 19.75 11.55 0.97
CA GLY A 122 19.40 12.70 0.14
C GLY A 122 18.27 12.40 -0.86
N TYR A 123 17.68 13.46 -1.41
CA TYR A 123 16.55 13.36 -2.34
C TYR A 123 16.81 12.46 -3.56
N SER A 124 18.02 12.49 -4.13
CA SER A 124 18.38 11.67 -5.29
C SER A 124 18.28 10.17 -5.01
N GLN A 125 18.73 9.72 -3.84
CA GLN A 125 18.62 8.33 -3.43
C GLN A 125 17.16 7.91 -3.27
N ARG A 126 16.34 8.75 -2.63
CA ARG A 126 14.90 8.47 -2.43
C ARG A 126 14.13 8.41 -3.76
N SER A 127 14.49 9.27 -4.72
CA SER A 127 13.95 9.21 -6.08
C SER A 127 14.36 7.91 -6.78
N SER A 128 15.61 7.47 -6.62
CA SER A 128 16.08 6.17 -7.12
C SER A 128 15.28 5.01 -6.52
N ASP A 129 15.06 5.01 -5.20
CA ASP A 129 14.34 3.96 -4.49
C ASP A 129 12.84 3.92 -4.87
N THR A 130 12.23 5.08 -5.09
CA THR A 130 10.86 5.18 -5.64
C THR A 130 10.79 4.58 -7.05
N TYR A 131 11.79 4.87 -7.89
CA TYR A 131 11.87 4.31 -9.23
C TYR A 131 12.09 2.79 -9.22
N ILE A 132 12.97 2.29 -8.35
CA ILE A 132 13.16 0.85 -8.12
C ILE A 132 11.85 0.20 -7.67
N THR A 133 11.16 0.78 -6.70
CA THR A 133 9.84 0.31 -6.22
C THR A 133 8.85 0.21 -7.37
N GLY A 134 8.78 1.25 -8.23
CA GLY A 134 7.95 1.26 -9.42
C GLY A 134 8.29 0.12 -10.38
N LYS A 135 9.57 -0.09 -10.70
CA LYS A 135 10.02 -1.18 -11.58
C LYS A 135 9.67 -2.56 -11.01
N VAL A 136 9.97 -2.81 -9.73
CA VAL A 136 9.63 -4.08 -9.07
C VAL A 136 8.12 -4.30 -9.09
N ARG A 137 7.32 -3.27 -8.76
CA ARG A 137 5.86 -3.35 -8.78
C ARG A 137 5.32 -3.67 -10.17
N THR A 138 5.80 -2.98 -11.21
CA THR A 138 5.39 -3.25 -12.60
C THR A 138 5.73 -4.67 -13.02
N ARG A 139 6.93 -5.16 -12.69
CA ARG A 139 7.30 -6.55 -13.03
C ARG A 139 6.46 -7.57 -12.27
N ILE A 140 6.15 -7.34 -11.00
CA ILE A 140 5.25 -8.21 -10.22
C ILE A 140 3.85 -8.23 -10.83
N ILE A 141 3.31 -7.07 -11.25
CA ILE A 141 2.00 -6.99 -11.92
C ILE A 141 1.99 -7.80 -13.22
N ASN A 142 3.10 -7.80 -13.97
CA ASN A 142 3.24 -8.51 -15.24
C ASN A 142 3.68 -9.98 -15.08
N THR A 143 3.82 -10.48 -13.84
CA THR A 143 4.19 -11.86 -13.58
C THR A 143 2.94 -12.69 -13.35
N GLU A 144 2.73 -13.69 -14.21
CA GLU A 144 1.61 -14.61 -14.07
C GLU A 144 1.67 -15.38 -12.74
N ASN A 145 0.49 -15.68 -12.18
CA ASN A 145 0.36 -16.41 -10.91
C ASN A 145 0.95 -15.70 -9.69
N LEU A 146 1.19 -14.39 -9.76
CA LEU A 146 1.64 -13.58 -8.63
C LEU A 146 0.57 -12.54 -8.25
N PRO A 147 -0.07 -12.67 -7.06
CA PRO A 147 -1.14 -11.76 -6.65
C PRO A 147 -0.58 -10.40 -6.20
N SER A 148 -0.37 -9.49 -7.16
CA SER A 148 0.26 -8.17 -6.92
C SER A 148 -0.40 -7.35 -5.81
N LYS A 149 -1.73 -7.45 -5.63
CA LYS A 149 -2.46 -6.74 -4.55
C LYS A 149 -2.25 -7.33 -3.16
N SER A 150 -1.76 -8.56 -3.06
CA SER A 150 -1.43 -9.22 -1.77
C SER A 150 0.03 -9.00 -1.36
N LEU A 151 0.74 -8.13 -2.08
CA LEU A 151 2.13 -7.78 -1.82
C LEU A 151 2.25 -6.27 -1.60
N LYS A 152 2.96 -5.90 -0.54
CA LYS A 152 3.44 -4.54 -0.30
C LYS A 152 4.94 -4.52 -0.50
N ILE A 153 5.40 -3.55 -1.28
CA ILE A 153 6.79 -3.41 -1.71
C ILE A 153 7.27 -2.06 -1.21
N THR A 154 8.35 -2.09 -0.43
CA THR A 154 9.04 -0.89 0.05
C THR A 154 10.49 -0.98 -0.38
N THR A 155 11.08 0.11 -0.87
CA THR A 155 12.52 0.16 -1.16
C THR A 155 13.17 1.25 -0.35
N GLU A 156 14.30 0.94 0.29
CA GLU A 156 15.13 1.89 1.01
C GLU A 156 16.59 1.59 0.70
N ARG A 157 17.33 2.57 0.17
CA ARG A 157 18.75 2.45 -0.19
C ARG A 157 19.06 1.24 -1.09
N GLY A 158 18.22 1.00 -2.09
CA GLY A 158 18.31 -0.16 -2.98
C GLY A 158 17.96 -1.51 -2.34
N VAL A 159 17.58 -1.55 -1.06
CA VAL A 159 17.06 -2.77 -0.41
C VAL A 159 15.55 -2.82 -0.62
N VAL A 160 15.06 -3.90 -1.22
CA VAL A 160 13.63 -4.15 -1.42
C VAL A 160 13.09 -5.03 -0.30
N TYR A 161 12.09 -4.56 0.41
CA TYR A 161 11.34 -5.28 1.43
C TYR A 161 10.01 -5.73 0.83
N LEU A 162 9.73 -7.02 0.92
CA LEU A 162 8.50 -7.63 0.43
C LEU A 162 7.67 -8.11 1.61
N GLN A 163 6.53 -7.46 1.86
CA GLN A 163 5.52 -7.90 2.82
C GLN A 163 4.32 -8.50 2.08
N GLY A 164 3.69 -9.53 2.62
CA GLY A 164 2.54 -10.13 1.96
C GLY A 164 2.03 -11.42 2.59
N LEU A 165 0.77 -11.75 2.26
CA LEU A 165 0.13 -13.03 2.56
C LEU A 165 0.22 -13.92 1.30
N VAL A 166 1.17 -14.84 1.29
CA VAL A 166 1.59 -15.56 0.07
C VAL A 166 1.81 -17.05 0.31
N THR A 167 1.69 -17.84 -0.74
CA THR A 167 2.17 -19.24 -0.71
C THR A 167 3.69 -19.28 -0.81
N PRO A 168 4.35 -20.41 -0.45
CA PRO A 168 5.80 -20.57 -0.65
C PRO A 168 6.23 -20.33 -2.10
N ARG A 169 5.44 -20.82 -3.06
CA ARG A 169 5.70 -20.62 -4.51
C ARG A 169 5.63 -19.14 -4.91
N GLU A 170 4.61 -18.42 -4.45
CA GLU A 170 4.48 -16.99 -4.71
C GLU A 170 5.61 -16.18 -4.07
N ALA A 171 6.05 -16.56 -2.87
CA ALA A 171 7.18 -15.93 -2.20
C ALA A 171 8.48 -16.07 -3.00
N GLU A 172 8.73 -17.25 -3.57
CA GLU A 172 9.88 -17.49 -4.45
C GLU A 172 9.81 -16.64 -5.72
N LEU A 173 8.65 -16.63 -6.40
CA LEU A 173 8.43 -15.81 -7.59
C LEU A 173 8.60 -14.31 -7.30
N ALA A 174 8.00 -13.79 -6.23
CA ALA A 174 8.16 -12.38 -5.85
C ALA A 174 9.62 -12.04 -5.55
N THR A 175 10.33 -12.95 -4.87
CA THR A 175 11.76 -12.78 -4.57
C THR A 175 12.61 -12.77 -5.84
N GLU A 176 12.32 -13.66 -6.78
CA GLU A 176 13.01 -13.75 -8.08
C GLU A 176 12.84 -12.47 -8.90
N VAL A 177 11.60 -12.00 -9.00
CA VAL A 177 11.28 -10.76 -9.73
C VAL A 177 11.98 -9.57 -9.09
N ALA A 178 11.94 -9.44 -7.76
CA ALA A 178 12.60 -8.36 -7.05
C ALA A 178 14.13 -8.41 -7.24
N ARG A 179 14.77 -9.57 -6.99
CA ARG A 179 16.23 -9.68 -7.00
C ARG A 179 16.85 -9.50 -8.40
N THR A 180 16.11 -9.82 -9.45
CA THR A 180 16.54 -9.63 -10.84
C THR A 180 16.19 -8.26 -11.40
N THR A 181 15.66 -7.34 -10.58
CA THR A 181 15.32 -5.98 -11.04
C THR A 181 16.52 -5.07 -10.90
N ASP A 182 16.85 -4.36 -11.98
CA ASP A 182 18.01 -3.45 -12.01
C ASP A 182 17.96 -2.44 -10.86
N GLY A 183 19.09 -2.23 -10.20
CA GLY A 183 19.22 -1.30 -9.07
C GLY A 183 18.83 -1.90 -7.71
N VAL A 184 18.28 -3.12 -7.65
CA VAL A 184 18.06 -3.82 -6.40
C VAL A 184 19.39 -4.36 -5.88
N ALA A 185 19.79 -3.93 -4.69
CA ALA A 185 21.01 -4.38 -4.02
C ALA A 185 20.77 -5.61 -3.14
N ARG A 186 19.61 -5.69 -2.49
CA ARG A 186 19.23 -6.77 -1.57
C ARG A 186 17.71 -6.92 -1.53
N VAL A 187 17.23 -8.13 -1.30
CA VAL A 187 15.81 -8.41 -1.04
C VAL A 187 15.64 -8.97 0.37
N VAL A 188 14.70 -8.41 1.12
CA VAL A 188 14.29 -8.86 2.45
C VAL A 188 12.85 -9.36 2.38
N ARG A 189 12.63 -10.59 2.84
CA ARG A 189 11.34 -11.28 2.79
C ARG A 189 10.65 -11.18 4.15
N LEU A 190 9.48 -10.56 4.17
CA LEU A 190 8.64 -10.35 5.35
C LEU A 190 7.24 -10.94 5.08
N PHE A 191 7.23 -12.17 4.60
CA PHE A 191 6.01 -12.88 4.20
C PHE A 191 5.38 -13.63 5.37
N GLU A 192 4.06 -13.65 5.38
CA GLU A 192 3.26 -14.60 6.15
C GLU A 192 2.76 -15.68 5.19
N TYR A 193 3.13 -16.93 5.46
CA TYR A 193 2.78 -18.04 4.59
C TYR A 193 1.40 -18.56 4.92
N ILE A 194 0.62 -18.78 3.87
CA ILE A 194 -0.71 -19.38 3.93
C ILE A 194 -0.72 -20.64 3.07
N SER A 195 -1.35 -21.69 3.59
CA SER A 195 -1.56 -22.92 2.81
C SER A 195 -2.59 -22.68 1.70
N GLU A 196 -2.51 -23.49 0.64
CA GLU A 196 -3.49 -23.43 -0.46
C GLU A 196 -4.91 -23.74 0.01
N THR A 197 -5.06 -24.55 1.05
CA THR A 197 -6.34 -24.86 1.69
C THR A 197 -6.90 -23.68 2.50
N GLU A 198 -6.07 -22.97 3.26
CA GLU A 198 -6.49 -21.77 3.99
C GLU A 198 -6.84 -20.64 3.03
N LEU A 199 -6.12 -20.54 1.91
CA LEU A 199 -6.47 -19.64 0.81
C LEU A 199 -7.88 -19.89 0.28
N ALA A 200 -8.15 -21.14 -0.11
CA ALA A 200 -9.45 -21.55 -0.63
C ALA A 200 -10.58 -21.31 0.39
N GLN A 201 -10.35 -21.62 1.67
CA GLN A 201 -11.31 -21.36 2.75
C GLN A 201 -11.55 -19.87 2.97
N SER A 202 -10.49 -19.04 2.99
CA SER A 202 -10.62 -17.59 3.15
C SER A 202 -11.37 -16.92 2.00
N GLN A 203 -11.30 -17.49 0.79
CA GLN A 203 -12.04 -17.05 -0.38
C GLN A 203 -13.51 -17.49 -0.29
N ALA A 204 -13.77 -18.76 0.05
CA ALA A 204 -15.13 -19.28 0.24
C ALA A 204 -15.90 -18.54 1.34
N ASP A 205 -15.25 -18.24 2.47
CA ASP A 205 -15.84 -17.47 3.58
C ASP A 205 -16.20 -16.04 3.16
N ARG A 206 -15.43 -15.43 2.24
CA ARG A 206 -15.72 -14.09 1.71
C ARG A 206 -16.90 -14.11 0.75
N GLU A 207 -16.97 -15.11 -0.13
CA GLU A 207 -18.09 -15.30 -1.03
C GLU A 207 -19.39 -15.50 -0.24
N ALA A 208 -19.37 -16.32 0.81
CA ALA A 208 -20.51 -16.57 1.69
C ALA A 208 -20.98 -15.32 2.48
N ARG A 209 -20.09 -14.35 2.74
CA ARG A 209 -20.41 -13.11 3.47
C ARG A 209 -20.82 -11.96 2.56
N THR A 210 -20.79 -12.14 1.25
CA THR A 210 -21.29 -11.13 0.30
C THR A 210 -22.82 -11.15 0.35
N PRO A 211 -23.51 -10.05 0.74
CA PRO A 211 -24.96 -10.06 0.86
C PRO A 211 -25.61 -10.36 -0.50
N THR A 212 -26.26 -11.51 -0.63
CA THR A 212 -27.22 -11.80 -1.70
C THR A 212 -28.54 -11.11 -1.37
N GLU A 213 -28.60 -9.79 -1.52
CA GLU A 213 -29.90 -9.11 -1.51
C GLU A 213 -30.50 -9.24 -2.91
N PRO A 214 -31.69 -9.85 -3.08
CA PRO A 214 -32.38 -9.81 -4.35
C PRO A 214 -32.72 -8.34 -4.62
N ILE A 215 -32.25 -7.82 -5.75
CA ILE A 215 -32.70 -6.53 -6.26
C ILE A 215 -34.19 -6.72 -6.58
N ALA A 216 -35.05 -6.30 -5.65
CA ALA A 216 -36.48 -6.24 -5.90
C ALA A 216 -36.72 -5.26 -7.07
N PRO A 217 -37.60 -5.61 -8.01
CA PRO A 217 -37.76 -4.91 -9.29
C PRO A 217 -38.20 -3.45 -9.13
#